data_AF-A0A9W8WRD2-F1
#
_entry.id   AF-A0A9W8WRD2-F1
#
_cell.length_a   1.000
_cell.length_b   1.000
_cell.length_c   1.000
_cell.angle_alpha   90.00
_cell.angle_beta   90.00
_cell.angle_gamma   90.00
#
_symmetry.space_group_name_H-M   'P 1'
#
loop_
_entity.id
_entity.type
_entity.pdbx_description
1 polymer ?
#
loop_
_entity_poly.entity_id
_entity_poly.type
_entity_poly.pdbx_seq_one_letter_code
_entity_poly.pdbx_strand_id
1 'polypeptide(L)'
;MSPAYEGPKGLAFSRYASPALRKTQLAVASAATPSAGADTDYTTTIATKEQLAVMEPFEATSPAAELAVEQGAALKKEVEQHTARFSRAVSSAVENTRQLLNLLREATPGAKEVDHLWQELEQLFEAANEAKAALPEFMEKQRDNMSLYHSSMMNETIRGTQQELNFQHKKVNTQHNLILEQQDAFQNYKAQTSAQLKELESLQERVSRLTLEKGHFRTEADSKKVEDLKIADDLKKELDTLVASKKQLHAENETLRKTTTDMLKELKATEQRVTDRFTGELKAKAEQLQKETIKTTSLNTLIDTLKDSEGTSKKEAEKLKNENRLMSVKYSNQAAEHAATFTKMNDQTKKIEALTTNVDLLQKQNADLQAKLENAVKLENTNTELHEELRTSKNDLKAAQSEAQMLKSKLATKPAASTTSNNKALQEKYQALQEKQRSTETALAEWTELAKRSYQEYKDLLPTSKAAEKYKQDARDKETQITDLKHQLATAKASQTNGVGAAGGESAYWKGKYENLLASI
;
A
#
# COMPACT_ATOMS: atom_id res chain seq x y z
N MET A 1 62.39 2.89 -4.01
CA MET A 1 61.76 1.74 -3.34
C MET A 1 60.32 2.13 -3.04
N SER A 2 59.35 1.49 -3.70
CA SER A 2 57.92 1.81 -3.49
C SER A 2 57.38 1.00 -2.30
N PRO A 3 56.52 1.58 -1.43
CA PRO A 3 55.91 0.84 -0.34
C PRO A 3 54.98 -0.26 -0.90
N ALA A 4 55.02 -1.44 -0.29
CA ALA A 4 54.13 -2.53 -0.66
C ALA A 4 52.68 -2.16 -0.32
N TYR A 5 51.78 -2.35 -1.28
CA TYR A 5 50.35 -2.10 -1.10
C TYR A 5 49.74 -3.17 -0.18
N GLU A 6 49.59 -2.85 1.10
CA GLU A 6 48.73 -3.61 2.00
C GLU A 6 47.27 -3.36 1.61
N GLY A 7 46.65 -4.35 0.96
CA GLY A 7 45.23 -4.28 0.56
C GLY A 7 44.26 -4.09 1.74
N PRO A 8 42.98 -3.78 1.46
CA PRO A 8 42.01 -3.35 2.47
C PRO A 8 41.81 -4.39 3.59
N LYS A 9 42.42 -4.12 4.76
CA LYS A 9 42.41 -4.96 5.97
C LYS A 9 41.01 -5.23 6.55
N GLY A 10 39.98 -4.51 6.10
CA GLY A 10 38.58 -4.68 6.49
C GLY A 10 37.86 -5.89 5.87
N LEU A 11 38.40 -6.53 4.82
CA LEU A 11 37.70 -7.63 4.13
C LEU A 11 37.42 -8.86 5.02
N ALA A 12 38.17 -9.07 6.10
CA ALA A 12 37.93 -10.15 7.06
C ALA A 12 36.57 -10.04 7.80
N PHE A 13 36.03 -8.82 7.92
CA PHE A 13 34.71 -8.56 8.52
C PHE A 13 33.55 -8.64 7.50
N SER A 14 33.84 -8.90 6.22
CA SER A 14 32.83 -9.00 5.17
C SER A 14 31.85 -10.16 5.41
N ARG A 15 30.58 -9.94 5.06
CA ARG A 15 29.53 -10.98 5.07
C ARG A 15 29.85 -12.15 4.13
N TYR A 16 30.79 -11.99 3.21
CA TYR A 16 31.29 -13.01 2.28
C TYR A 16 32.63 -13.66 2.70
N ALA A 17 33.28 -13.21 3.78
CA ALA A 17 34.50 -13.83 4.28
C ALA A 17 34.21 -15.23 4.84
N SER A 18 35.12 -16.20 4.65
CA SER A 18 34.87 -17.59 5.05
C SER A 18 34.64 -17.73 6.57
N PRO A 19 33.79 -18.67 7.02
CA PRO A 19 33.49 -18.84 8.44
C PRO A 19 34.72 -19.10 9.32
N ALA A 20 35.75 -19.76 8.76
CA ALA A 20 37.02 -20.01 9.45
C ALA A 20 37.74 -18.71 9.82
N LEU A 21 37.85 -17.75 8.89
CA LEU A 21 38.55 -16.48 9.11
C LEU A 21 37.89 -15.62 10.19
N ARG A 22 36.54 -15.59 10.25
CA ARG A 22 35.81 -14.84 11.29
C ARG A 22 36.04 -15.42 12.69
N LYS A 23 36.12 -16.76 12.80
CA LYS A 23 36.30 -17.45 14.09
C LYS A 23 37.67 -17.16 14.70
N THR A 24 38.72 -17.04 13.88
CA THR A 24 40.09 -16.73 14.36
C THR A 24 40.24 -15.28 14.84
N GLN A 25 39.56 -14.31 14.21
CA GLN A 25 39.67 -12.90 14.64
C GLN A 25 38.83 -12.59 15.89
N LEU A 26 37.66 -13.20 16.05
CA LEU A 26 36.85 -13.04 17.27
C LEU A 26 37.58 -13.56 18.53
N ALA A 27 38.41 -14.60 18.40
CA ALA A 27 39.22 -15.12 19.50
C ALA A 27 40.29 -14.12 20.01
N VAL A 28 40.77 -13.21 19.16
CA VAL A 28 41.77 -12.18 19.52
C VAL A 28 41.13 -11.00 20.26
N ALA A 29 39.84 -10.72 20.00
CA ALA A 29 39.12 -9.62 20.64
C ALA A 29 38.66 -9.91 22.09
N SER A 30 38.66 -11.17 22.53
CA SER A 30 38.16 -11.57 23.87
C SER A 30 39.20 -11.45 25.01
N ALA A 31 40.37 -10.86 24.78
CA ALA A 31 41.48 -10.80 25.75
C ALA A 31 41.65 -9.43 26.46
N ALA A 32 40.62 -8.56 26.47
CA ALA A 32 40.69 -7.24 27.07
C ALA A 32 39.74 -7.08 28.27
N THR A 33 40.31 -6.98 29.48
CA THR A 33 39.62 -6.77 30.76
C THR A 33 39.09 -5.33 30.87
N PRO A 34 37.82 -5.08 31.23
CA PRO A 34 37.30 -3.72 31.37
C PRO A 34 37.63 -3.11 32.75
N SER A 35 38.28 -1.95 32.74
CA SER A 35 38.45 -1.07 33.90
C SER A 35 37.23 -0.18 34.08
N ALA A 36 36.79 0.02 35.33
CA ALA A 36 35.62 0.85 35.67
C ALA A 36 35.89 2.37 35.62
N GLY A 37 34.80 3.15 35.52
CA GLY A 37 34.80 4.60 35.76
C GLY A 37 33.55 5.32 35.21
N ALA A 38 32.68 5.77 36.12
CA ALA A 38 31.84 7.01 36.16
C ALA A 38 31.19 7.58 34.86
N ASP A 39 30.04 8.28 34.86
CA ASP A 39 29.14 8.77 35.92
C ASP A 39 27.73 9.11 35.33
N THR A 40 26.87 9.78 36.12
CA THR A 40 25.58 10.47 35.77
C THR A 40 24.27 9.68 35.88
N ASP A 41 23.77 9.62 37.11
CA ASP A 41 22.61 10.40 37.57
C ASP A 41 21.31 10.37 36.73
N TYR A 42 20.41 9.40 37.03
CA TYR A 42 18.97 9.53 36.79
C TYR A 42 18.14 8.86 37.90
N THR A 43 17.01 9.49 38.23
CA THR A 43 16.15 9.20 39.38
C THR A 43 15.45 7.84 39.30
N THR A 44 15.53 7.08 40.40
CA THR A 44 15.02 5.71 40.49
C THR A 44 13.54 5.66 40.91
N THR A 45 12.66 5.23 40.00
CA THR A 45 11.32 4.72 40.38
C THR A 45 11.40 3.20 40.45
N ILE A 46 11.16 2.65 41.65
CA ILE A 46 11.24 1.20 41.90
C ILE A 46 9.97 0.51 41.35
N ALA A 47 10.14 -0.34 40.35
CA ALA A 47 9.10 -1.30 39.92
C ALA A 47 9.33 -2.65 40.61
N THR A 48 8.31 -3.15 41.30
CA THR A 48 8.39 -4.32 42.19
C THR A 48 8.42 -5.66 41.44
N LYS A 49 9.06 -6.65 42.06
CA LYS A 49 9.50 -7.93 41.47
C LYS A 49 8.39 -8.97 41.21
N GLU A 50 7.12 -8.58 41.26
CA GLU A 50 5.97 -9.51 41.25
C GLU A 50 5.24 -9.59 39.90
N GLN A 51 5.64 -8.81 38.89
CA GLN A 51 5.00 -8.82 37.56
C GLN A 51 5.65 -9.76 36.52
N LEU A 52 6.65 -10.57 36.91
CA LEU A 52 7.42 -11.43 35.99
C LEU A 52 7.02 -12.93 36.03
N ALA A 53 5.98 -13.31 36.76
CA ALA A 53 5.65 -14.71 37.06
C ALA A 53 4.42 -15.29 36.31
N VAL A 54 3.79 -14.53 35.40
CA VAL A 54 2.65 -15.00 34.60
C VAL A 54 2.90 -14.74 33.11
N MET A 55 3.69 -15.61 32.49
CA MET A 55 3.69 -15.79 31.04
C MET A 55 3.09 -17.15 30.72
N GLU A 56 1.77 -17.18 30.54
CA GLU A 56 1.13 -18.27 29.82
C GLU A 56 1.64 -18.30 28.36
N PRO A 57 1.67 -19.48 27.71
CA PRO A 57 1.97 -19.59 26.29
C PRO A 57 0.78 -19.05 25.48
N PHE A 58 0.72 -17.73 25.31
CA PHE A 58 -0.27 -17.08 24.46
C PHE A 58 0.06 -17.34 22.98
N GLU A 59 -0.43 -18.47 22.45
CA GLU A 59 -0.51 -18.76 21.01
C GLU A 59 -1.55 -17.87 20.29
N ALA A 60 -1.65 -16.59 20.67
CA ALA A 60 -2.37 -15.61 19.89
C ALA A 60 -1.53 -15.27 18.66
N THR A 61 -1.92 -15.82 17.50
CA THR A 61 -1.53 -15.30 16.20
C THR A 61 -1.69 -13.77 16.21
N SER A 62 -0.59 -13.05 15.94
CA SER A 62 -0.60 -11.59 15.97
C SER A 62 -1.76 -11.06 15.11
N PRO A 63 -2.55 -10.06 15.57
CA PRO A 63 -3.61 -9.48 14.74
C PRO A 63 -3.13 -8.94 13.39
N ALA A 64 -1.84 -8.59 13.29
CA ALA A 64 -1.21 -8.21 12.03
C ALA A 64 -1.06 -9.38 11.04
N ALA A 65 -0.88 -10.61 11.52
CA ALA A 65 -0.84 -11.81 10.70
C ALA A 65 -2.23 -12.18 10.16
N GLU A 66 -3.29 -12.08 10.99
CA GLU A 66 -4.68 -12.29 10.55
C GLU A 66 -5.08 -11.26 9.48
N LEU A 67 -4.77 -9.97 9.70
CA LEU A 67 -5.02 -8.91 8.72
C LEU A 67 -4.27 -9.16 7.40
N ALA A 68 -3.03 -9.65 7.45
CA ALA A 68 -2.25 -9.99 6.25
C ALA A 68 -2.85 -11.18 5.48
N VAL A 69 -3.37 -12.19 6.18
CA VAL A 69 -4.09 -13.32 5.57
C VAL A 69 -5.39 -12.85 4.91
N GLU A 70 -6.17 -11.98 5.57
CA GLU A 70 -7.41 -11.43 5.02
C GLU A 70 -7.16 -10.56 3.78
N GLN A 71 -6.15 -9.67 3.82
CA GLN A 71 -5.73 -8.88 2.66
C GLN A 71 -5.24 -9.75 1.50
N GLY A 72 -4.47 -10.82 1.79
CA GLY A 72 -4.03 -11.79 0.80
C GLY A 72 -5.21 -12.52 0.12
N ALA A 73 -6.23 -12.90 0.90
CA ALA A 73 -7.45 -13.52 0.39
C ALA A 73 -8.29 -12.55 -0.48
N ALA A 74 -8.40 -11.28 -0.07
CA ALA A 74 -9.08 -10.25 -0.85
C ALA A 74 -8.39 -9.99 -2.20
N LEU A 75 -7.07 -9.82 -2.19
CA LEU A 75 -6.27 -9.58 -3.39
C LEU A 75 -6.34 -10.79 -4.36
N LYS A 76 -6.27 -12.02 -3.84
CA LYS A 76 -6.44 -13.25 -4.63
C LYS A 76 -7.79 -13.25 -5.36
N LYS A 77 -8.87 -12.93 -4.66
CA LYS A 77 -10.23 -12.89 -5.23
C LYS A 77 -10.38 -11.84 -6.33
N GLU A 78 -9.76 -10.66 -6.16
CA GLU A 78 -9.75 -9.60 -7.17
C GLU A 78 -8.97 -10.02 -8.43
N VAL A 79 -7.79 -10.62 -8.25
CA VAL A 79 -6.97 -11.18 -9.34
C VAL A 79 -7.70 -12.28 -10.11
N GLU A 80 -8.35 -13.22 -9.42
CA GLU A 80 -9.19 -14.26 -10.04
C GLU A 80 -10.34 -13.64 -10.85
N GLN A 81 -10.99 -12.60 -10.32
CA GLN A 81 -12.10 -11.93 -11.00
C GLN A 81 -11.65 -11.16 -12.25
N HIS A 82 -10.48 -10.49 -12.19
CA HIS A 82 -9.86 -9.85 -13.36
C HIS A 82 -9.42 -10.87 -14.42
N THR A 83 -8.80 -11.97 -14.00
CA THR A 83 -8.39 -13.09 -14.86
C THR A 83 -9.58 -13.70 -15.60
N ALA A 84 -10.70 -13.92 -14.90
CA ALA A 84 -11.94 -14.42 -15.50
C ALA A 84 -12.56 -13.43 -16.49
N ARG A 85 -12.56 -12.12 -16.20
CA ARG A 85 -13.03 -11.07 -17.11
C ARG A 85 -12.18 -10.99 -18.38
N PHE A 86 -10.86 -10.96 -18.24
CA PHE A 86 -9.92 -10.95 -19.36
C PHE A 86 -10.09 -12.19 -20.24
N SER A 87 -10.14 -13.39 -19.62
CA SER A 87 -10.38 -14.65 -20.33
C SER A 87 -11.67 -14.62 -21.16
N ARG A 88 -12.76 -14.07 -20.61
CA ARG A 88 -14.06 -13.97 -21.32
C ARG A 88 -14.00 -12.95 -22.46
N ALA A 89 -13.31 -11.82 -22.27
CA ALA A 89 -13.13 -10.81 -23.31
C ALA A 89 -12.29 -11.33 -24.48
N VAL A 90 -11.15 -11.99 -24.21
CA VAL A 90 -10.30 -12.61 -25.24
C VAL A 90 -11.05 -13.70 -25.99
N SER A 91 -11.77 -14.59 -25.29
CA SER A 91 -12.56 -15.65 -25.93
C SER A 91 -13.63 -15.07 -26.86
N SER A 92 -14.38 -14.05 -26.41
CA SER A 92 -15.39 -13.36 -27.21
C SER A 92 -14.81 -12.66 -28.45
N ALA A 93 -13.68 -11.97 -28.29
CA ALA A 93 -13.00 -11.32 -29.41
C ALA A 93 -12.55 -12.34 -30.47
N VAL A 94 -12.01 -13.49 -30.04
CA VAL A 94 -11.56 -14.56 -30.93
C VAL A 94 -12.72 -15.25 -31.63
N GLU A 95 -13.82 -15.53 -30.93
CA GLU A 95 -15.04 -16.09 -31.52
C GLU A 95 -15.58 -15.19 -32.65
N ASN A 96 -15.69 -13.88 -32.38
CA ASN A 96 -16.10 -12.89 -33.38
C ASN A 96 -15.11 -12.80 -34.56
N THR A 97 -13.82 -12.91 -34.30
CA THR A 97 -12.79 -12.85 -35.36
C THR A 97 -12.78 -14.12 -36.21
N ARG A 98 -13.01 -15.29 -35.61
CA ARG A 98 -13.24 -16.56 -36.34
C ARG A 98 -14.49 -16.49 -37.21
N GLN A 99 -15.59 -15.90 -36.73
CA GLN A 99 -16.80 -15.69 -37.53
C GLN A 99 -16.54 -14.76 -38.72
N LEU A 100 -15.86 -13.63 -38.51
CA LEU A 100 -15.46 -12.70 -39.58
C LEU A 100 -14.53 -13.33 -40.62
N LEU A 101 -13.53 -14.11 -40.19
CA LEU A 101 -12.62 -14.81 -41.10
C LEU A 101 -13.32 -15.95 -41.85
N ASN A 102 -14.27 -16.67 -41.24
CA ASN A 102 -15.08 -17.65 -41.95
C ASN A 102 -15.94 -16.98 -43.04
N LEU A 103 -16.59 -15.85 -42.74
CA LEU A 103 -17.34 -15.07 -43.73
C LEU A 103 -16.44 -14.57 -44.88
N LEU A 104 -15.22 -14.13 -44.58
CA LEU A 104 -14.22 -13.78 -45.60
C LEU A 104 -13.82 -14.99 -46.45
N ARG A 105 -13.63 -16.17 -45.84
CA ARG A 105 -13.24 -17.41 -46.52
C ARG A 105 -14.35 -17.95 -47.43
N GLU A 106 -15.61 -17.84 -47.01
CA GLU A 106 -16.78 -18.14 -47.83
C GLU A 106 -16.94 -17.15 -48.99
N ALA A 107 -16.66 -15.86 -48.76
CA ALA A 107 -16.71 -14.82 -49.80
C ALA A 107 -15.53 -14.87 -50.79
N THR A 108 -14.37 -15.40 -50.38
CA THR A 108 -13.14 -15.47 -51.20
C THR A 108 -12.46 -16.85 -51.14
N PRO A 109 -13.11 -17.90 -51.68
CA PRO A 109 -12.56 -19.26 -51.67
C PRO A 109 -11.25 -19.35 -52.47
N GLY A 110 -10.17 -19.77 -51.80
CA GLY A 110 -8.85 -20.00 -52.41
C GLY A 110 -7.78 -18.91 -52.18
N ALA A 111 -8.08 -17.85 -51.44
CA ALA A 111 -7.10 -16.83 -51.05
C ALA A 111 -6.16 -17.34 -49.94
N LYS A 112 -4.89 -17.57 -50.26
CA LYS A 112 -3.88 -18.10 -49.32
C LYS A 112 -3.60 -17.15 -48.16
N GLU A 113 -3.81 -15.86 -48.38
CA GLU A 113 -3.66 -14.77 -47.43
C GLU A 113 -4.67 -14.91 -46.28
N VAL A 114 -5.89 -15.42 -46.56
CA VAL A 114 -6.92 -15.68 -45.55
C VAL A 114 -6.57 -16.93 -44.72
N ASP A 115 -6.04 -17.98 -45.35
CA ASP A 115 -5.56 -19.17 -44.63
C ASP A 115 -4.33 -18.85 -43.74
N HIS A 116 -3.44 -17.96 -44.18
CA HIS A 116 -2.29 -17.51 -43.38
C HIS A 116 -2.73 -16.66 -42.17
N LEU A 117 -3.66 -15.71 -42.37
CA LEU A 117 -4.27 -14.95 -41.27
C LEU A 117 -4.99 -15.86 -40.26
N TRP A 118 -5.63 -16.94 -40.74
CA TRP A 118 -6.24 -17.93 -39.85
C TRP A 118 -5.20 -18.65 -38.98
N GLN A 119 -4.09 -19.09 -39.56
CA GLN A 119 -2.99 -19.73 -38.80
C GLN A 119 -2.36 -18.78 -37.77
N GLU A 120 -2.13 -17.51 -38.12
CA GLU A 120 -1.62 -16.51 -37.17
C GLU A 120 -2.61 -16.27 -36.02
N LEU A 121 -3.92 -16.25 -36.31
CA LEU A 121 -4.95 -16.10 -35.28
C LEU A 121 -5.01 -17.33 -34.34
N GLU A 122 -4.83 -18.54 -34.87
CA GLU A 122 -4.78 -19.77 -34.06
C GLU A 122 -3.52 -19.84 -33.20
N GLN A 123 -2.35 -19.46 -33.72
CA GLN A 123 -1.12 -19.33 -32.92
C GLN A 123 -1.26 -18.28 -31.81
N LEU A 124 -1.87 -17.13 -32.11
CA LEU A 124 -2.15 -16.10 -31.10
C LEU A 124 -3.11 -16.64 -30.01
N PHE A 125 -4.08 -17.46 -30.38
CA PHE A 125 -5.03 -18.05 -29.44
C PHE A 125 -4.42 -19.16 -28.58
N GLU A 126 -3.53 -19.96 -29.15
CA GLU A 126 -2.77 -20.98 -28.43
C GLU A 126 -1.86 -20.31 -27.39
N ALA A 127 -1.07 -19.31 -27.78
CA ALA A 127 -0.25 -18.51 -26.87
C ALA A 127 -1.08 -17.77 -25.80
N ALA A 128 -2.28 -17.28 -26.14
CA ALA A 128 -3.19 -16.66 -25.17
C ALA A 128 -3.76 -17.66 -24.15
N ASN A 129 -4.03 -18.92 -24.57
CA ASN A 129 -4.47 -19.97 -23.66
C ASN A 129 -3.33 -20.50 -22.78
N GLU A 130 -2.10 -20.61 -23.30
CA GLU A 130 -0.91 -20.92 -22.51
C GLU A 130 -0.65 -19.84 -21.45
N ALA A 131 -0.67 -18.56 -21.83
CA ALA A 131 -0.52 -17.44 -20.89
C ALA A 131 -1.62 -17.45 -19.81
N LYS A 132 -2.87 -17.77 -20.20
CA LYS A 132 -4.00 -17.94 -19.27
C LYS A 132 -3.83 -19.14 -18.33
N ALA A 133 -3.24 -20.24 -18.79
CA ALA A 133 -2.95 -21.42 -17.97
C ALA A 133 -1.78 -21.18 -17.00
N ALA A 134 -0.77 -20.40 -17.42
CA ALA A 134 0.38 -20.05 -16.59
C ALA A 134 0.08 -18.96 -15.54
N LEU A 135 -0.91 -18.09 -15.77
CA LEU A 135 -1.20 -16.96 -14.89
C LEU A 135 -1.54 -17.35 -13.44
N PRO A 136 -2.39 -18.36 -13.14
CA PRO A 136 -2.63 -18.82 -11.77
C PRO A 136 -1.36 -19.26 -11.05
N GLU A 137 -0.49 -20.02 -11.72
CA GLU A 137 0.79 -20.50 -11.16
C GLU A 137 1.77 -19.33 -10.91
N PHE A 138 1.80 -18.35 -11.81
CA PHE A 138 2.59 -17.13 -11.61
C PHE A 138 2.09 -16.32 -10.41
N MET A 139 0.77 -16.13 -10.27
CA MET A 139 0.19 -15.39 -9.15
C MET A 139 0.34 -16.15 -7.81
N GLU A 140 0.36 -17.49 -7.83
CA GLU A 140 0.73 -18.31 -6.68
C GLU A 140 2.21 -18.10 -6.29
N LYS A 141 3.15 -18.20 -7.25
CA LYS A 141 4.57 -17.90 -7.00
C LYS A 141 4.81 -16.47 -6.50
N GLN A 142 4.06 -15.48 -7.00
CA GLN A 142 4.16 -14.10 -6.51
C GLN A 142 3.66 -13.97 -5.07
N ARG A 143 2.52 -14.59 -4.75
CA ARG A 143 1.97 -14.67 -3.38
C ARG A 143 2.94 -15.34 -2.42
N ASP A 144 3.53 -16.46 -2.81
CA ASP A 144 4.45 -17.21 -1.97
C ASP A 144 5.77 -16.44 -1.76
N ASN A 145 6.30 -15.80 -2.80
CA ASN A 145 7.46 -14.89 -2.67
C ASN A 145 7.17 -13.70 -1.73
N MET A 146 5.98 -13.09 -1.80
CA MET A 146 5.59 -12.04 -0.87
C MET A 146 5.40 -12.55 0.56
N SER A 147 4.80 -13.73 0.73
CA SER A 147 4.66 -14.38 2.04
C SER A 147 6.02 -14.69 2.67
N LEU A 148 6.97 -15.20 1.88
CA LEU A 148 8.35 -15.42 2.30
C LEU A 148 9.06 -14.11 2.65
N TYR A 149 8.87 -13.03 1.88
CA TYR A 149 9.42 -11.72 2.19
C TYR A 149 8.88 -11.15 3.51
N HIS A 150 7.57 -11.18 3.72
CA HIS A 150 6.95 -10.74 4.97
C HIS A 150 7.39 -11.60 6.17
N SER A 151 7.44 -12.93 6.00
CA SER A 151 7.94 -13.85 7.01
C SER A 151 9.41 -13.59 7.35
N SER A 152 10.25 -13.31 6.34
CA SER A 152 11.66 -12.95 6.54
C SER A 152 11.81 -11.63 7.29
N MET A 153 11.06 -10.60 6.91
CA MET A 153 11.03 -9.29 7.60
C MET A 153 10.56 -9.42 9.06
N MET A 154 9.51 -10.22 9.31
CA MET A 154 8.99 -10.47 10.64
C MET A 154 10.00 -11.24 11.50
N ASN A 155 10.61 -12.29 10.96
CA ASN A 155 11.68 -13.04 11.62
C ASN A 155 12.93 -12.18 11.89
N GLU A 156 13.30 -11.27 10.98
CA GLU A 156 14.40 -10.33 11.19
C GLU A 156 14.08 -9.32 12.30
N THR A 157 12.82 -8.86 12.38
CA THR A 157 12.32 -7.98 13.45
C THR A 157 12.29 -8.69 14.82
N ILE A 158 11.78 -9.94 14.86
CA ILE A 158 11.79 -10.79 16.06
C ILE A 158 13.23 -11.07 16.51
N ARG A 159 14.14 -11.37 15.58
CA ARG A 159 15.56 -11.55 15.89
C ARG A 159 16.19 -10.27 16.43
N GLY A 160 15.84 -9.09 15.88
CA GLY A 160 16.30 -7.80 16.35
C GLY A 160 15.83 -7.48 17.78
N THR A 161 14.53 -7.64 18.04
CA THR A 161 13.95 -7.44 19.38
C THR A 161 14.49 -8.44 20.41
N GLN A 162 14.72 -9.70 20.04
CA GLN A 162 15.37 -10.68 20.91
C GLN A 162 16.84 -10.35 21.19
N GLN A 163 17.57 -9.79 20.22
CA GLN A 163 18.95 -9.32 20.41
C GLN A 163 18.99 -8.11 21.37
N GLU A 164 18.06 -7.18 21.23
CA GLU A 164 17.92 -6.03 22.13
C GLU A 164 17.55 -6.47 23.56
N LEU A 165 16.57 -7.38 23.72
CA LEU A 165 16.21 -7.95 25.01
C LEU A 165 17.41 -8.64 25.69
N ASN A 166 18.18 -9.42 24.92
CA ASN A 166 19.42 -10.04 25.40
C ASN A 166 20.49 -9.01 25.79
N PHE A 167 20.56 -7.86 25.12
CA PHE A 167 21.46 -6.77 25.47
C PHE A 167 21.02 -6.08 26.78
N GLN A 168 19.72 -5.79 26.94
CA GLN A 168 19.16 -5.25 28.18
C GLN A 168 19.34 -6.22 29.36
N HIS A 169 19.12 -7.53 29.17
CA HIS A 169 19.40 -8.54 30.21
C HIS A 169 20.89 -8.54 30.62
N LYS A 170 21.82 -8.46 29.65
CA LYS A 170 23.26 -8.33 29.96
C LYS A 170 23.59 -7.03 30.69
N LYS A 171 22.96 -5.92 30.32
CA LYS A 171 23.12 -4.62 30.99
C LYS A 171 22.65 -4.70 32.44
N VAL A 172 21.45 -5.22 32.70
CA VAL A 172 20.89 -5.43 34.04
C VAL A 172 21.77 -6.36 34.87
N ASN A 173 22.25 -7.48 34.29
CA ASN A 173 23.14 -8.40 34.99
C ASN A 173 24.49 -7.77 35.35
N THR A 174 25.04 -6.92 34.46
CA THR A 174 26.28 -6.16 34.72
C THR A 174 26.07 -5.12 35.84
N GLN A 175 24.94 -4.41 35.82
CA GLN A 175 24.56 -3.49 36.89
C GLN A 175 24.35 -4.21 38.23
N HIS A 176 23.73 -5.40 38.22
CA HIS A 176 23.54 -6.21 39.41
C HIS A 176 24.88 -6.68 40.01
N ASN A 177 25.79 -7.17 39.18
CA ASN A 177 27.14 -7.55 39.61
C ASN A 177 27.91 -6.36 40.20
N LEU A 178 27.85 -5.18 39.57
CA LEU A 178 28.48 -3.96 40.07
C LEU A 178 27.93 -3.55 41.45
N ILE A 179 26.62 -3.69 41.69
CA ILE A 179 26.01 -3.44 43.00
C ILE A 179 26.52 -4.42 44.04
N LEU A 180 26.68 -5.71 43.70
CA LEU A 180 27.23 -6.72 44.61
C LEU A 180 28.71 -6.45 44.93
N GLU A 181 29.52 -6.08 43.93
CA GLU A 181 30.92 -5.68 44.12
C GLU A 181 31.05 -4.43 45.01
N GLN A 182 30.17 -3.43 44.83
CA GLN A 182 30.12 -2.23 45.69
C GLN A 182 29.71 -2.58 47.13
N GLN A 183 28.76 -3.50 47.32
CA GLN A 183 28.35 -3.98 48.64
C GLN A 183 29.51 -4.72 49.34
N ASP A 184 30.23 -5.59 48.65
CA ASP A 184 31.39 -6.29 49.21
C ASP A 184 32.53 -5.32 49.55
N ALA A 185 32.87 -4.40 48.64
CA ALA A 185 33.86 -3.35 48.88
C ALA A 185 33.50 -2.48 50.11
N PHE A 186 32.23 -2.15 50.29
CA PHE A 186 31.75 -1.41 51.46
C PHE A 186 31.85 -2.22 52.76
N GLN A 187 31.52 -3.52 52.75
CA GLN A 187 31.69 -4.38 53.92
C GLN A 187 33.18 -4.55 54.29
N ASN A 188 34.06 -4.73 53.29
CA ASN A 188 35.50 -4.80 53.48
C ASN A 188 36.07 -3.49 54.06
N TYR A 189 35.65 -2.33 53.54
CA TYR A 189 36.01 -1.02 54.11
C TYR A 189 35.51 -0.85 55.55
N LYS A 190 34.28 -1.28 55.84
CA LYS A 190 33.69 -1.26 57.20
C LYS A 190 34.47 -2.17 58.16
N ALA A 191 34.89 -3.36 57.71
CA ALA A 191 35.72 -4.26 58.50
C ALA A 191 37.09 -3.63 58.81
N GLN A 192 37.77 -3.10 57.80
CA GLN A 192 39.07 -2.43 57.95
C GLN A 192 39.01 -1.21 58.90
N THR A 193 38.04 -0.31 58.69
CA THR A 193 37.87 0.87 59.55
C THR A 193 37.48 0.51 60.98
N SER A 194 36.68 -0.55 61.19
CA SER A 194 36.35 -1.02 62.54
C SER A 194 37.57 -1.56 63.31
N ALA A 195 38.56 -2.13 62.62
CA ALA A 195 39.82 -2.55 63.22
C ALA A 195 40.70 -1.34 63.58
N GLN A 196 40.82 -0.37 62.67
CA GLN A 196 41.59 0.86 62.90
C GLN A 196 41.01 1.72 64.03
N LEU A 197 39.68 1.79 64.16
CA LEU A 197 39.03 2.50 65.28
C LEU A 197 39.39 1.87 66.64
N LYS A 198 39.38 0.54 66.74
CA LYS A 198 39.81 -0.18 67.96
C LYS A 198 41.29 0.04 68.27
N GLU A 199 42.15 0.11 67.24
CA GLU A 199 43.56 0.43 67.43
C GLU A 199 43.74 1.85 67.97
N LEU A 200 43.02 2.84 67.43
CA LEU A 200 43.03 4.23 67.93
C LEU A 200 42.52 4.34 69.38
N GLU A 201 41.45 3.63 69.74
CA GLU A 201 40.97 3.52 71.13
C GLU A 201 42.07 2.98 72.06
N SER A 202 42.77 1.91 71.65
CA SER A 202 43.86 1.31 72.44
C SER A 202 45.09 2.23 72.58
N LEU A 203 45.42 3.00 71.54
CA LEU A 203 46.50 3.99 71.58
C LEU A 203 46.15 5.17 72.48
N GLN A 204 44.89 5.63 72.45
CA GLN A 204 44.38 6.66 73.33
C GLN A 204 44.50 6.24 74.80
N GLU A 205 44.06 5.03 75.17
CA GLU A 205 44.25 4.49 76.52
C GLU A 205 45.72 4.45 76.95
N ARG A 206 46.62 4.01 76.05
CA ARG A 206 48.06 3.92 76.34
C ARG A 206 48.69 5.29 76.58
N VAL A 207 48.32 6.31 75.81
CA VAL A 207 48.79 7.70 76.01
C VAL A 207 48.30 8.24 77.35
N SER A 208 47.05 7.97 77.74
CA SER A 208 46.53 8.34 79.06
C SER A 208 47.31 7.70 80.21
N ARG A 209 47.67 6.41 80.13
CA ARG A 209 48.49 5.73 81.15
C ARG A 209 49.90 6.32 81.28
N LEU A 210 50.62 6.46 80.17
CA LEU A 210 51.98 7.02 80.16
C LEU A 210 52.04 8.46 80.69
N THR A 211 50.97 9.24 80.49
CA THR A 211 50.86 10.60 81.01
C THR A 211 50.78 10.62 82.54
N LEU A 212 50.11 9.64 83.16
CA LEU A 212 50.04 9.49 84.61
C LEU A 212 51.38 8.99 85.20
N GLU A 213 51.98 7.96 84.60
CA GLU A 213 53.27 7.40 85.04
C GLU A 213 54.40 8.46 85.03
N LYS A 214 54.44 9.31 83.99
CA LYS A 214 55.39 10.44 83.91
C LYS A 214 55.21 11.47 85.03
N GLY A 215 54.02 11.56 85.62
CA GLY A 215 53.77 12.38 86.82
C GLY A 215 54.51 11.86 88.05
N HIS A 216 54.49 10.54 88.27
CA HIS A 216 55.12 9.89 89.44
C HIS A 216 56.66 9.98 89.42
N PHE A 217 57.31 9.77 88.27
CA PHE A 217 58.77 9.85 88.19
C PHE A 217 59.33 11.26 88.47
N ARG A 218 58.50 12.31 88.35
CA ARG A 218 58.88 13.68 88.76
C ARG A 218 58.93 13.88 90.27
N THR A 219 58.30 13.03 91.06
CA THR A 219 58.28 13.12 92.53
C THR A 219 59.34 12.28 93.24
N GLU A 220 60.00 11.35 92.55
CA GLU A 220 61.04 10.49 93.15
C GLU A 220 62.48 11.02 93.01
N ALA A 221 62.72 12.01 92.13
CA ALA A 221 64.07 12.46 91.77
C ALA A 221 64.77 13.37 92.81
N ASP A 222 64.09 13.79 93.87
CA ASP A 222 64.53 14.89 94.77
C ASP A 222 65.22 14.42 96.08
N SER A 223 65.90 13.25 96.11
CA SER A 223 66.59 12.84 97.35
C SER A 223 67.97 12.14 97.24
N LYS A 224 68.95 12.83 97.86
CA LYS A 224 70.19 12.36 98.55
C LYS A 224 71.57 12.35 97.85
N LYS A 225 72.53 12.71 98.70
CA LYS A 225 74.01 12.86 98.66
C LYS A 225 74.47 12.96 100.15
N VAL A 226 75.72 12.86 100.59
CA VAL A 226 77.05 12.42 100.11
C VAL A 226 77.90 12.25 101.39
N GLU A 227 78.82 11.28 101.51
CA GLU A 227 79.88 11.40 102.53
C GLU A 227 81.13 10.53 102.30
N ASP A 228 82.26 11.02 102.84
CA ASP A 228 83.57 10.96 102.19
C ASP A 228 84.69 10.93 103.27
N LEU A 229 85.36 9.79 103.48
CA LEU A 229 86.79 9.70 103.95
C LEU A 229 87.45 8.31 103.86
N LYS A 230 86.75 7.30 103.32
CA LYS A 230 87.35 6.07 102.74
C LYS A 230 87.89 6.29 101.30
N ILE A 231 87.74 7.53 100.84
CA ILE A 231 87.76 8.01 99.45
C ILE A 231 89.10 7.82 98.76
N ALA A 232 90.27 7.72 99.41
CA ALA A 232 91.52 7.77 98.64
C ALA A 232 91.80 6.48 97.82
N ASP A 233 91.70 5.32 98.48
CA ASP A 233 91.84 4.02 97.80
C ASP A 233 90.54 3.61 97.10
N ASP A 234 89.38 4.00 97.64
CA ASP A 234 88.12 3.82 96.95
C ASP A 234 88.05 4.75 95.71
N LEU A 235 88.55 6.00 95.71
CA LEU A 235 88.73 6.84 94.50
C LEU A 235 89.71 6.23 93.52
N LYS A 236 90.75 5.53 93.98
CA LYS A 236 91.69 4.91 93.04
C LYS A 236 91.03 3.75 92.31
N LYS A 237 90.30 2.90 93.04
CA LYS A 237 89.47 1.85 92.44
C LYS A 237 88.34 2.44 91.59
N GLU A 238 87.67 3.47 92.07
CA GLU A 238 86.63 4.21 91.34
C GLU A 238 87.21 4.88 90.10
N LEU A 239 88.44 5.40 90.13
CA LEU A 239 89.12 5.97 88.96
C LEU A 239 89.47 4.89 87.95
N ASP A 240 89.95 3.73 88.39
CA ASP A 240 90.19 2.58 87.52
C ASP A 240 88.86 2.04 86.95
N THR A 241 87.78 1.97 87.72
CA THR A 241 86.44 1.67 87.20
C THR A 241 85.87 2.81 86.35
N LEU A 242 86.23 4.08 86.57
CA LEU A 242 85.87 5.22 85.73
C LEU A 242 86.60 5.16 84.40
N VAL A 243 87.86 4.70 84.39
CA VAL A 243 88.66 4.52 83.17
C VAL A 243 88.15 3.30 82.39
N ALA A 244 87.80 2.21 83.07
CA ALA A 244 87.15 1.06 82.45
C ALA A 244 85.76 1.44 81.88
N SER A 245 84.93 2.11 82.68
CA SER A 245 83.64 2.66 82.30
C SER A 245 83.76 3.66 81.16
N LYS A 246 84.74 4.57 81.17
CA LYS A 246 85.01 5.50 80.06
C LYS A 246 85.42 4.78 78.79
N LYS A 247 86.21 3.71 78.87
CA LYS A 247 86.54 2.87 77.69
C LYS A 247 85.31 2.13 77.17
N GLN A 248 84.49 1.58 78.06
CA GLN A 248 83.22 0.93 77.71
C GLN A 248 82.25 1.93 77.06
N LEU A 249 81.98 3.07 77.72
CA LEU A 249 81.17 4.16 77.19
C LEU A 249 81.70 4.70 75.86
N HIS A 250 83.02 4.69 75.62
CA HIS A 250 83.58 5.06 74.32
C HIS A 250 83.29 4.00 73.25
N ALA A 251 83.44 2.71 73.56
CA ALA A 251 83.08 1.61 72.65
C ALA A 251 81.56 1.57 72.37
N GLU A 252 80.73 1.84 73.39
CA GLU A 252 79.28 2.00 73.26
C GLU A 252 78.93 3.23 72.40
N ASN A 253 79.62 4.36 72.59
CA ASN A 253 79.45 5.54 71.72
C ASN A 253 79.83 5.27 70.26
N GLU A 254 80.93 4.55 70.00
CA GLU A 254 81.29 4.15 68.62
C GLU A 254 80.29 3.15 68.03
N THR A 255 79.76 2.23 68.86
CA THR A 255 78.68 1.31 68.45
C THR A 255 77.39 2.07 68.13
N LEU A 256 77.02 3.06 68.94
CA LEU A 256 75.86 3.94 68.71
C LEU A 256 76.06 4.83 67.47
N ARG A 257 77.26 5.39 67.25
CA ARG A 257 77.62 6.15 66.04
C ARG A 257 77.51 5.29 64.79
N LYS A 258 78.01 4.05 64.82
CA LYS A 258 77.87 3.09 63.74
C LYS A 258 76.40 2.76 63.47
N THR A 259 75.65 2.38 64.50
CA THR A 259 74.21 2.08 64.40
C THR A 259 73.41 3.25 63.85
N THR A 260 73.70 4.48 64.31
CA THR A 260 73.09 5.72 63.78
C THR A 260 73.42 5.94 62.31
N THR A 261 74.67 5.69 61.91
CA THR A 261 75.12 5.83 60.52
C THR A 261 74.46 4.80 59.61
N ASP A 262 74.33 3.56 60.07
CA ASP A 262 73.72 2.47 59.30
C ASP A 262 72.19 2.65 59.21
N MET A 263 71.49 3.03 60.30
CA MET A 263 70.08 3.44 60.25
C MET A 263 69.83 4.64 59.31
N LEU A 264 70.75 5.62 59.26
CA LEU A 264 70.62 6.78 58.37
C LEU A 264 70.79 6.38 56.90
N LYS A 265 71.65 5.40 56.58
CA LYS A 265 71.75 4.81 55.24
C LYS A 265 70.48 4.03 54.87
N GLU A 266 69.95 3.21 55.78
CA GLU A 266 68.71 2.47 55.56
C GLU A 266 67.53 3.41 55.33
N LEU A 267 67.39 4.45 56.15
CA LEU A 267 66.35 5.47 55.99
C LEU A 267 66.42 6.10 54.59
N LYS A 268 67.59 6.59 54.17
CA LYS A 268 67.78 7.15 52.82
C LYS A 268 67.50 6.14 51.70
N ALA A 269 67.86 4.87 51.87
CA ALA A 269 67.57 3.82 50.90
C ALA A 269 66.06 3.51 50.81
N THR A 270 65.33 3.56 51.94
CA THR A 270 63.87 3.41 51.95
C THR A 270 63.17 4.63 51.37
N GLU A 271 63.62 5.84 51.69
CA GLU A 271 63.12 7.12 51.14
C GLU A 271 63.28 7.16 49.62
N GLN A 272 64.46 6.79 49.09
CA GLN A 272 64.68 6.68 47.65
C GLN A 272 63.75 5.64 47.02
N ARG A 273 63.64 4.43 47.59
CA ARG A 273 62.76 3.37 47.07
C ARG A 273 61.29 3.78 47.04
N VAL A 274 60.82 4.52 48.05
CA VAL A 274 59.46 5.07 48.11
C VAL A 274 59.27 6.17 47.07
N THR A 275 60.26 7.05 46.90
CA THR A 275 60.26 8.12 45.88
C THR A 275 60.24 7.56 44.45
N ASP A 276 61.08 6.57 44.16
CA ASP A 276 61.12 5.88 42.87
C ASP A 276 59.79 5.18 42.57
N ARG A 277 59.20 4.52 43.58
CA ARG A 277 57.89 3.89 43.47
C ARG A 277 56.79 4.89 43.15
N PHE A 278 56.67 5.98 43.91
CA PHE A 278 55.66 7.01 43.65
C PHE A 278 55.88 7.70 42.30
N THR A 279 57.12 7.93 41.90
CA THR A 279 57.44 8.50 40.58
C THR A 279 57.01 7.56 39.45
N GLY A 280 57.24 6.24 39.62
CA GLY A 280 56.78 5.21 38.68
C GLY A 280 55.25 5.11 38.61
N GLU A 281 54.57 5.09 39.76
CA GLU A 281 53.10 5.05 39.85
C GLU A 281 52.47 6.31 39.21
N LEU A 282 53.03 7.50 39.48
CA LEU A 282 52.56 8.78 38.91
C LEU A 282 52.76 8.81 37.38
N LYS A 283 53.91 8.35 36.87
CA LYS A 283 54.14 8.22 35.43
C LYS A 283 53.16 7.25 34.77
N ALA A 284 52.94 6.08 35.37
CA ALA A 284 51.99 5.09 34.86
C ALA A 284 50.56 5.64 34.83
N LYS A 285 50.16 6.43 35.83
CA LYS A 285 48.85 7.11 35.85
C LYS A 285 48.73 8.22 34.82
N ALA A 286 49.80 8.99 34.57
CA ALA A 286 49.82 9.99 33.49
C ALA A 286 49.68 9.34 32.10
N GLU A 287 50.39 8.23 31.85
CA GLU A 287 50.24 7.45 30.61
C GLU A 287 48.84 6.83 30.46
N GLN A 288 48.23 6.36 31.55
CA GLN A 288 46.85 5.86 31.55
C GLN A 288 45.85 6.98 31.20
N LEU A 289 46.00 8.16 31.80
CA LEU A 289 45.15 9.33 31.54
C LEU A 289 45.27 9.79 30.07
N GLN A 290 46.48 9.82 29.52
CA GLN A 290 46.72 10.17 28.12
C GLN A 290 46.03 9.18 27.16
N LYS A 291 46.08 7.87 27.44
CA LYS A 291 45.39 6.84 26.64
C LYS A 291 43.87 7.02 26.66
N GLU A 292 43.27 7.25 27.83
CA GLU A 292 41.82 7.50 27.93
C GLU A 292 41.41 8.84 27.31
N THR A 293 42.27 9.86 27.31
CA THR A 293 42.04 11.11 26.57
C THR A 293 41.99 10.88 25.06
N ILE A 294 42.94 10.14 24.50
CA ILE A 294 42.95 9.77 23.07
C ILE A 294 41.73 8.91 22.69
N LYS A 295 41.33 7.98 23.57
CA LYS A 295 40.14 7.17 23.38
C LYS A 295 38.87 8.03 23.37
N THR A 296 38.76 8.98 24.32
CA THR A 296 37.64 9.92 24.40
C THR A 296 37.52 10.80 23.15
N THR A 297 38.63 11.36 22.64
CA THR A 297 38.59 12.15 21.40
C THR A 297 38.20 11.30 20.20
N SER A 298 38.71 10.07 20.09
CA SER A 298 38.32 9.15 19.00
C SER A 298 36.84 8.76 19.02
N LEU A 299 36.25 8.58 20.22
CA LEU A 299 34.83 8.30 20.38
C LEU A 299 33.97 9.50 20.02
N ASN A 300 34.38 10.72 20.37
CA ASN A 300 33.69 11.94 19.96
C ASN A 300 33.68 12.10 18.42
N THR A 301 34.81 11.88 17.75
CA THR A 301 34.85 11.90 16.27
C THR A 301 33.93 10.85 15.64
N LEU A 302 33.82 9.67 16.24
CA LEU A 302 32.88 8.63 15.78
C LEU A 302 31.42 9.04 16.02
N ILE A 303 31.10 9.63 17.16
CA ILE A 303 29.77 10.15 17.50
C ILE A 303 29.34 11.23 16.49
N ASP A 304 30.23 12.17 16.15
CA ASP A 304 29.91 13.24 15.21
C ASP A 304 29.76 12.69 13.77
N THR A 305 30.61 11.75 13.36
CA THR A 305 30.45 11.02 12.08
C THR A 305 29.10 10.28 12.01
N LEU A 306 28.66 9.67 13.12
CA LEU A 306 27.36 9.00 13.21
C LEU A 306 26.20 10.00 13.11
N LYS A 307 26.26 11.15 13.79
CA LYS A 307 25.24 12.22 13.66
C LYS A 307 25.12 12.73 12.22
N ASP A 308 26.22 12.92 11.50
CA ASP A 308 26.20 13.33 10.10
C ASP A 308 25.58 12.26 9.19
N SER A 309 25.88 10.97 9.46
CA SER A 309 25.25 9.84 8.77
C SER A 309 23.75 9.69 9.06
N GLU A 310 23.32 10.03 10.28
CA GLU A 310 21.91 10.07 10.68
C GLU A 310 21.18 11.23 9.99
N GLY A 311 21.82 12.41 9.93
CA GLY A 311 21.29 13.60 9.26
C GLY A 311 21.11 13.44 7.75
N THR A 312 22.01 12.70 7.09
CA THR A 312 21.86 12.33 5.67
C THR A 312 20.76 11.29 5.48
N SER A 313 20.74 10.22 6.30
CA SER A 313 19.68 9.19 6.28
C SER A 313 18.27 9.77 6.48
N LYS A 314 18.11 10.75 7.39
CA LYS A 314 16.83 11.45 7.60
C LYS A 314 16.37 12.25 6.38
N LYS A 315 17.30 12.89 5.65
CA LYS A 315 16.99 13.61 4.41
C LYS A 315 16.55 12.66 3.30
N GLU A 316 17.18 11.49 3.17
CA GLU A 316 16.76 10.46 2.22
C GLU A 316 15.39 9.87 2.56
N ALA A 317 15.12 9.60 3.84
CA ALA A 317 13.81 9.13 4.30
C ALA A 317 12.68 10.13 3.99
N GLU A 318 12.88 11.43 4.25
CA GLU A 318 11.90 12.47 3.88
C GLU A 318 11.76 12.64 2.35
N LYS A 319 12.84 12.45 1.57
CA LYS A 319 12.77 12.43 0.10
C LYS A 319 11.88 11.28 -0.40
N LEU A 320 12.12 10.05 0.06
CA LEU A 320 11.33 8.87 -0.30
C LEU A 320 9.87 8.99 0.14
N LYS A 321 9.61 9.56 1.31
CA LYS A 321 8.27 9.85 1.82
C LYS A 321 7.51 10.85 0.93
N ASN A 322 8.19 11.88 0.44
CA ASN A 322 7.60 12.85 -0.50
C ASN A 322 7.36 12.24 -1.89
N GLU A 323 8.29 11.41 -2.40
CA GLU A 323 8.12 10.67 -3.66
C GLU A 323 6.95 9.67 -3.57
N ASN A 324 6.82 8.94 -2.46
CA ASN A 324 5.70 8.03 -2.23
C ASN A 324 4.36 8.78 -2.16
N ARG A 325 4.32 9.95 -1.49
CA ARG A 325 3.13 10.82 -1.48
C ARG A 325 2.74 11.28 -2.88
N LEU A 326 3.71 11.67 -3.71
CA LEU A 326 3.48 12.08 -5.10
C LEU A 326 2.95 10.91 -5.95
N MET A 327 3.52 9.72 -5.81
CA MET A 327 3.04 8.51 -6.49
C MET A 327 1.62 8.11 -6.07
N SER A 328 1.30 8.21 -4.78
CA SER A 328 -0.06 7.98 -4.26
C SER A 328 -1.09 8.93 -4.89
N VAL A 329 -0.77 10.22 -4.98
CA VAL A 329 -1.62 11.22 -5.67
C VAL A 329 -1.77 10.87 -7.16
N LYS A 330 -0.69 10.47 -7.84
CA LYS A 330 -0.74 10.07 -9.26
C LYS A 330 -1.67 8.87 -9.48
N TYR A 331 -1.58 7.82 -8.66
CA TYR A 331 -2.46 6.66 -8.76
C TYR A 331 -3.92 6.99 -8.43
N SER A 332 -4.17 7.86 -7.45
CA SER A 332 -5.52 8.34 -7.14
C SER A 332 -6.15 9.09 -8.34
N ASN A 333 -5.38 9.96 -8.99
CA ASN A 333 -5.83 10.67 -10.18
C ASN A 333 -6.10 9.72 -11.36
N GLN A 334 -5.21 8.75 -11.62
CA GLN A 334 -5.42 7.74 -12.66
C GLN A 334 -6.65 6.87 -12.39
N ALA A 335 -6.91 6.49 -11.13
CA ALA A 335 -8.13 5.77 -10.77
C ALA A 335 -9.39 6.61 -11.04
N ALA A 336 -9.37 7.90 -10.74
CA ALA A 336 -10.46 8.82 -11.06
C ALA A 336 -10.69 9.00 -12.57
N GLU A 337 -9.61 9.13 -13.36
CA GLU A 337 -9.67 9.18 -14.83
C GLU A 337 -10.22 7.88 -15.43
N HIS A 338 -9.83 6.72 -14.90
CA HIS A 338 -10.37 5.42 -15.32
C HIS A 338 -11.85 5.27 -14.95
N ALA A 339 -12.28 5.74 -13.77
CA ALA A 339 -13.70 5.77 -13.40
C ALA A 339 -14.53 6.72 -14.31
N ALA A 340 -13.98 7.89 -14.65
CA ALA A 340 -14.62 8.85 -15.56
C ALA A 340 -14.72 8.34 -17.01
N THR A 341 -13.69 7.65 -17.51
CA THR A 341 -13.73 7.03 -18.84
C THR A 341 -14.66 5.81 -18.87
N PHE A 342 -14.71 4.99 -17.82
CA PHE A 342 -15.63 3.86 -17.72
C PHE A 342 -17.11 4.31 -17.68
N THR A 343 -17.44 5.34 -16.90
CA THR A 343 -18.80 5.91 -16.87
C THR A 343 -19.19 6.49 -18.23
N LYS A 344 -18.29 7.22 -18.91
CA LYS A 344 -18.51 7.70 -20.28
C LYS A 344 -18.76 6.56 -21.28
N MET A 345 -17.99 5.47 -21.19
CA MET A 345 -18.17 4.29 -22.05
C MET A 345 -19.53 3.61 -21.81
N ASN A 346 -19.95 3.47 -20.55
CA ASN A 346 -21.27 2.94 -20.19
C ASN A 346 -22.41 3.80 -20.77
N ASP A 347 -22.28 5.13 -20.70
CA ASP A 347 -23.26 6.05 -21.30
C ASP A 347 -23.26 6.02 -22.84
N GLN A 348 -22.13 5.71 -23.47
CA GLN A 348 -22.07 5.45 -24.92
C GLN A 348 -22.72 4.11 -25.28
N THR A 349 -22.51 3.07 -24.48
CA THR A 349 -23.13 1.74 -24.64
C THR A 349 -24.66 1.85 -24.61
N LYS A 350 -25.22 2.53 -23.59
CA LYS A 350 -26.67 2.81 -23.50
C LYS A 350 -27.23 3.58 -24.69
N LYS A 351 -26.45 4.50 -25.28
CA LYS A 351 -26.85 5.23 -26.50
C LYS A 351 -26.86 4.31 -27.73
N ILE A 352 -25.89 3.40 -27.84
CA ILE A 352 -25.85 2.40 -28.92
C ILE A 352 -27.03 1.43 -28.78
N GLU A 353 -27.32 0.94 -27.57
CA GLU A 353 -28.50 0.10 -27.30
C GLU A 353 -29.80 0.81 -27.70
N ALA A 354 -30.00 2.07 -27.26
CA ALA A 354 -31.17 2.86 -27.63
C ALA A 354 -31.29 3.06 -29.16
N LEU A 355 -30.18 3.40 -29.84
CA LEU A 355 -30.17 3.54 -31.29
C LEU A 355 -30.47 2.22 -32.00
N THR A 356 -29.97 1.09 -31.50
CA THR A 356 -30.27 -0.25 -32.02
C THR A 356 -31.76 -0.54 -31.93
N THR A 357 -32.38 -0.30 -30.77
CA THR A 357 -33.85 -0.49 -30.62
C THR A 357 -34.68 0.40 -31.54
N ASN A 358 -34.20 1.62 -31.83
CA ASN A 358 -34.84 2.51 -32.80
C ASN A 358 -34.68 2.02 -34.24
N VAL A 359 -33.52 1.46 -34.61
CA VAL A 359 -33.30 0.84 -35.94
C VAL A 359 -34.23 -0.37 -36.11
N ASP A 360 -34.35 -1.24 -35.12
CA ASP A 360 -35.28 -2.38 -35.15
C ASP A 360 -36.74 -1.94 -35.29
N LEU A 361 -37.13 -0.86 -34.62
CA LEU A 361 -38.47 -0.27 -34.73
C LEU A 361 -38.73 0.28 -36.14
N LEU A 362 -37.77 1.02 -36.70
CA LEU A 362 -37.88 1.59 -38.05
C LEU A 362 -37.87 0.50 -39.13
N GLN A 363 -37.10 -0.58 -38.97
CA GLN A 363 -37.13 -1.74 -39.85
C GLN A 363 -38.52 -2.42 -39.82
N LYS A 364 -39.12 -2.62 -38.64
CA LYS A 364 -40.49 -3.14 -38.51
C LYS A 364 -41.53 -2.22 -39.16
N GLN A 365 -41.39 -0.90 -39.00
CA GLN A 365 -42.27 0.08 -39.65
C GLN A 365 -42.12 0.07 -41.19
N ASN A 366 -40.90 -0.03 -41.71
CA ASN A 366 -40.66 -0.17 -43.15
C ASN A 366 -41.26 -1.46 -43.71
N ALA A 367 -41.12 -2.59 -43.00
CA ALA A 367 -41.73 -3.86 -43.40
C ALA A 367 -43.27 -3.79 -43.43
N ASP A 368 -43.90 -3.17 -42.42
CA ASP A 368 -45.35 -2.92 -42.38
C ASP A 368 -45.82 -1.98 -43.50
N LEU A 369 -45.07 -0.91 -43.78
CA LEU A 369 -45.36 -0.01 -44.92
C LEU A 369 -45.19 -0.71 -46.27
N GLN A 370 -44.19 -1.57 -46.43
CA GLN A 370 -43.97 -2.35 -47.64
C GLN A 370 -45.10 -3.37 -47.87
N ALA A 371 -45.54 -4.07 -46.82
CA ALA A 371 -46.70 -4.97 -46.89
C ALA A 371 -48.01 -4.20 -47.23
N LYS A 372 -48.18 -2.98 -46.70
CA LYS A 372 -49.30 -2.09 -47.07
C LYS A 372 -49.23 -1.65 -48.53
N LEU A 373 -48.03 -1.35 -49.05
CA LEU A 373 -47.83 -1.00 -50.45
C LEU A 373 -48.19 -2.18 -51.38
N GLU A 374 -47.73 -3.39 -51.06
CA GLU A 374 -48.09 -4.60 -51.82
C GLU A 374 -49.60 -4.86 -51.82
N ASN A 375 -50.27 -4.63 -50.70
CA ASN A 375 -51.73 -4.77 -50.62
C ASN A 375 -52.47 -3.65 -51.38
N ALA A 376 -51.94 -2.43 -51.41
CA ALA A 376 -52.48 -1.35 -52.24
C ALA A 376 -52.36 -1.67 -53.74
N VAL A 377 -51.24 -2.23 -54.19
CA VAL A 377 -51.04 -2.68 -55.59
C VAL A 377 -52.01 -3.83 -55.94
N LYS A 378 -52.25 -4.78 -55.04
CA LYS A 378 -53.27 -5.82 -55.24
C LYS A 378 -54.67 -5.22 -55.40
N LEU A 379 -55.03 -4.24 -54.56
CA LEU A 379 -56.32 -3.54 -54.66
C LEU A 379 -56.43 -2.75 -55.97
N GLU A 380 -55.38 -2.06 -56.40
CA GLU A 380 -55.33 -1.35 -57.68
C GLU A 380 -55.57 -2.31 -58.85
N ASN A 381 -54.89 -3.47 -58.87
CA ASN A 381 -55.11 -4.50 -59.89
C ASN A 381 -56.58 -4.96 -59.90
N THR A 382 -57.17 -5.33 -58.76
CA THR A 382 -58.60 -5.73 -58.71
C THR A 382 -59.54 -4.61 -59.15
N ASN A 383 -59.19 -3.34 -58.90
CA ASN A 383 -60.00 -2.20 -59.33
C ASN A 383 -59.90 -1.95 -60.84
N THR A 384 -58.75 -2.23 -61.46
CA THR A 384 -58.62 -2.21 -62.93
C THR A 384 -59.36 -3.36 -63.61
N GLU A 385 -59.33 -4.57 -63.04
CA GLU A 385 -60.13 -5.72 -63.48
C GLU A 385 -61.64 -5.38 -63.42
N LEU A 386 -62.12 -4.89 -62.26
CA LEU A 386 -63.50 -4.43 -62.09
C LEU A 386 -63.89 -3.31 -63.06
N HIS A 387 -62.96 -2.42 -63.42
CA HIS A 387 -63.22 -1.36 -64.40
C HIS A 387 -63.41 -1.91 -65.83
N GLU A 388 -62.70 -2.96 -66.22
CA GLU A 388 -62.92 -3.66 -67.50
C GLU A 388 -64.17 -4.56 -67.47
N GLU A 389 -64.50 -5.20 -66.35
CA GLU A 389 -65.81 -5.88 -66.17
C GLU A 389 -66.98 -4.89 -66.29
N LEU A 390 -66.87 -3.71 -65.68
CA LEU A 390 -67.87 -2.64 -65.82
C LEU A 390 -67.98 -2.16 -67.27
N ARG A 391 -66.84 -2.06 -67.98
CA ARG A 391 -66.79 -1.63 -69.38
C ARG A 391 -67.43 -2.65 -70.33
N THR A 392 -67.10 -3.92 -70.17
CA THR A 392 -67.69 -5.03 -70.93
C THR A 392 -69.19 -5.14 -70.66
N SER A 393 -69.61 -5.18 -69.40
CA SER A 393 -71.03 -5.18 -69.00
C SER A 393 -71.82 -3.97 -69.55
N LYS A 394 -71.21 -2.78 -69.59
CA LYS A 394 -71.80 -1.57 -70.21
C LYS A 394 -71.93 -1.67 -71.73
N ASN A 395 -71.00 -2.36 -72.40
CA ASN A 395 -71.10 -2.64 -73.84
C ASN A 395 -72.20 -3.68 -74.12
N ASP A 396 -72.29 -4.73 -73.31
CA ASP A 396 -73.36 -5.73 -73.37
C ASP A 396 -74.74 -5.11 -73.13
N LEU A 397 -74.84 -4.16 -72.19
CA LEU A 397 -76.08 -3.44 -71.92
C LEU A 397 -76.51 -2.60 -73.14
N LYS A 398 -75.58 -1.92 -73.81
CA LYS A 398 -75.85 -1.21 -75.07
C LYS A 398 -76.27 -2.16 -76.20
N ALA A 399 -75.61 -3.30 -76.32
CA ALA A 399 -75.95 -4.33 -77.30
C ALA A 399 -77.39 -4.85 -77.06
N ALA A 400 -77.71 -5.25 -75.84
CA ALA A 400 -79.06 -5.67 -75.44
C ALA A 400 -80.11 -4.57 -75.64
N GLN A 401 -79.78 -3.30 -75.34
CA GLN A 401 -80.68 -2.17 -75.56
C GLN A 401 -80.98 -1.96 -77.05
N SER A 402 -79.98 -2.06 -77.92
CA SER A 402 -80.17 -1.98 -79.37
C SER A 402 -80.94 -3.17 -79.95
N GLU A 403 -80.71 -4.40 -79.45
CA GLU A 403 -81.51 -5.57 -79.82
C GLU A 403 -82.97 -5.40 -79.39
N ALA A 404 -83.22 -4.93 -78.17
CA ALA A 404 -84.56 -4.64 -77.67
C ALA A 404 -85.26 -3.54 -78.50
N GLN A 405 -84.53 -2.51 -78.92
CA GLN A 405 -85.06 -1.45 -79.79
C GLN A 405 -85.39 -1.96 -81.21
N MET A 406 -84.57 -2.86 -81.76
CA MET A 406 -84.81 -3.60 -83.01
C MET A 406 -86.00 -4.56 -82.93
N LEU A 407 -86.21 -5.21 -81.78
CA LEU A 407 -87.40 -6.05 -81.56
C LEU A 407 -88.66 -5.18 -81.44
N LYS A 408 -88.56 -4.03 -80.76
CA LYS A 408 -89.67 -3.07 -80.62
C LYS A 408 -90.10 -2.47 -81.95
N SER A 409 -89.18 -2.19 -82.87
CA SER A 409 -89.52 -1.73 -84.23
C SER A 409 -90.10 -2.86 -85.11
N LYS A 410 -89.61 -4.11 -84.97
CA LYS A 410 -90.22 -5.29 -85.61
C LYS A 410 -91.65 -5.59 -85.12
N LEU A 411 -91.95 -5.35 -83.84
CA LEU A 411 -93.31 -5.44 -83.29
C LEU A 411 -94.24 -4.33 -83.80
N ALA A 412 -93.71 -3.17 -84.20
CA ALA A 412 -94.49 -2.07 -84.78
C ALA A 412 -94.81 -2.26 -86.28
N THR A 413 -94.25 -3.28 -86.95
CA THR A 413 -94.39 -3.49 -88.40
C THR A 413 -94.74 -4.93 -88.78
N LYS A 414 -95.85 -5.46 -88.27
CA LYS A 414 -96.49 -6.65 -88.87
C LYS A 414 -98.01 -6.72 -88.65
N PRO A 415 -98.84 -6.62 -89.71
CA PRO A 415 -100.26 -6.95 -89.62
C PRO A 415 -100.50 -8.47 -89.59
N ALA A 416 -101.69 -8.85 -89.13
CA ALA A 416 -102.14 -10.19 -88.76
C ALA A 416 -101.75 -11.37 -89.68
N ALA A 417 -101.16 -12.42 -89.09
CA ALA A 417 -101.46 -13.83 -89.37
C ALA A 417 -100.87 -14.75 -88.28
N SER A 418 -101.54 -15.87 -88.02
CA SER A 418 -101.28 -16.84 -86.94
C SER A 418 -99.83 -17.37 -86.82
N THR A 419 -99.24 -17.30 -85.62
CA THR A 419 -98.26 -18.29 -85.12
C THR A 419 -98.08 -18.15 -83.60
N THR A 420 -98.88 -18.88 -82.83
CA THR A 420 -98.98 -18.76 -81.35
C THR A 420 -97.70 -19.15 -80.59
N SER A 421 -96.74 -19.81 -81.25
CA SER A 421 -95.47 -20.25 -80.64
C SER A 421 -94.43 -19.14 -80.46
N ASN A 422 -94.44 -18.07 -81.28
CA ASN A 422 -93.39 -17.04 -81.23
C ASN A 422 -93.63 -15.97 -80.14
N ASN A 423 -94.89 -15.75 -79.73
CA ASN A 423 -95.20 -14.76 -78.70
C ASN A 423 -94.71 -15.19 -77.30
N LYS A 424 -94.77 -16.48 -76.96
CA LYS A 424 -94.29 -16.97 -75.66
C LYS A 424 -92.77 -16.78 -75.51
N ALA A 425 -91.99 -17.13 -76.54
CA ALA A 425 -90.54 -16.93 -76.55
C ALA A 425 -90.14 -15.43 -76.51
N LEU A 426 -90.91 -14.55 -77.16
CA LEU A 426 -90.72 -13.09 -77.06
C LEU A 426 -91.08 -12.55 -75.67
N GLN A 427 -92.14 -13.08 -75.04
CA GLN A 427 -92.56 -12.69 -73.70
C GLN A 427 -91.56 -13.18 -72.62
N GLU A 428 -91.04 -14.41 -72.76
CA GLU A 428 -89.98 -14.96 -71.90
C GLU A 428 -88.67 -14.17 -72.07
N LYS A 429 -88.26 -13.82 -73.31
CA LYS A 429 -87.13 -12.90 -73.54
C LYS A 429 -87.36 -11.52 -72.91
N TYR A 430 -88.57 -10.98 -72.97
CA TYR A 430 -88.89 -9.69 -72.37
C TYR A 430 -88.83 -9.74 -70.84
N GLN A 431 -89.35 -10.80 -70.21
CA GLN A 431 -89.22 -11.01 -68.77
C GLN A 431 -87.76 -11.18 -68.34
N ALA A 432 -86.97 -11.99 -69.05
CA ALA A 432 -85.54 -12.16 -68.76
C ALA A 432 -84.75 -10.85 -68.91
N LEU A 433 -85.07 -10.00 -69.90
CA LEU A 433 -84.48 -8.67 -70.04
C LEU A 433 -84.90 -7.72 -68.91
N GLN A 434 -86.16 -7.77 -68.47
CA GLN A 434 -86.67 -6.96 -67.36
C GLN A 434 -86.07 -7.38 -66.00
N GLU A 435 -85.82 -8.67 -65.83
CA GLU A 435 -85.16 -9.24 -64.66
C GLU A 435 -83.66 -8.92 -64.65
N LYS A 436 -82.98 -9.00 -65.81
CA LYS A 436 -81.61 -8.50 -65.99
C LYS A 436 -81.52 -6.99 -65.71
N GLN A 437 -82.50 -6.19 -66.18
CA GLN A 437 -82.55 -4.76 -65.88
C GLN A 437 -82.62 -4.51 -64.37
N ARG A 438 -83.56 -5.14 -63.65
CA ARG A 438 -83.66 -5.04 -62.18
C ARG A 438 -82.37 -5.45 -61.49
N SER A 439 -81.77 -6.57 -61.88
CA SER A 439 -80.48 -7.02 -61.34
C SER A 439 -79.39 -5.96 -61.53
N THR A 440 -79.28 -5.35 -62.71
CA THR A 440 -78.29 -4.27 -62.95
C THR A 440 -78.60 -2.98 -62.19
N GLU A 441 -79.87 -2.63 -61.98
CA GLU A 441 -80.28 -1.48 -61.16
C GLU A 441 -79.97 -1.71 -59.67
N THR A 442 -80.21 -2.93 -59.16
CA THR A 442 -79.84 -3.33 -57.79
C THR A 442 -78.33 -3.27 -57.59
N ALA A 443 -77.55 -3.85 -58.50
CA ALA A 443 -76.08 -3.78 -58.44
C ALA A 443 -75.60 -2.30 -58.45
N LEU A 444 -76.14 -1.46 -59.33
CA LEU A 444 -75.77 -0.04 -59.39
C LEU A 444 -76.09 0.69 -58.07
N ALA A 445 -77.21 0.37 -57.42
CA ALA A 445 -77.53 0.89 -56.09
C ALA A 445 -76.54 0.41 -55.02
N GLU A 446 -76.17 -0.87 -54.99
CA GLU A 446 -75.17 -1.44 -54.07
C GLU A 446 -73.78 -0.81 -54.25
N TRP A 447 -73.32 -0.64 -55.49
CA TRP A 447 -72.07 0.07 -55.79
C TRP A 447 -72.11 1.54 -55.34
N THR A 448 -73.27 2.20 -55.44
CA THR A 448 -73.45 3.58 -54.97
C THR A 448 -73.45 3.66 -53.44
N GLU A 449 -74.02 2.67 -52.76
CA GLU A 449 -73.94 2.49 -51.29
C GLU A 449 -72.49 2.29 -50.85
N LEU A 450 -71.77 1.36 -51.50
CA LEU A 450 -70.36 1.05 -51.18
C LEU A 450 -69.46 2.27 -51.33
N ALA A 451 -69.62 3.05 -52.42
CA ALA A 451 -68.88 4.30 -52.64
C ALA A 451 -69.18 5.38 -51.59
N LYS A 452 -70.40 5.43 -51.05
CA LYS A 452 -70.75 6.34 -49.93
C LYS A 452 -70.10 5.89 -48.63
N ARG A 453 -70.10 4.59 -48.32
CA ARG A 453 -69.46 4.04 -47.11
C ARG A 453 -67.96 4.27 -47.13
N SER A 454 -67.27 3.93 -48.22
CA SER A 454 -65.81 4.12 -48.32
C SER A 454 -65.39 5.58 -48.25
N TYR A 455 -66.17 6.50 -48.84
CA TYR A 455 -65.93 7.94 -48.69
C TYR A 455 -66.14 8.43 -47.25
N GLN A 456 -67.14 7.90 -46.55
CA GLN A 456 -67.41 8.23 -45.15
C GLN A 456 -66.32 7.67 -44.22
N GLU A 457 -65.87 6.43 -44.42
CA GLU A 457 -64.73 5.83 -43.71
C GLU A 457 -63.44 6.64 -43.91
N TYR A 458 -63.13 7.06 -45.14
CA TYR A 458 -62.00 7.94 -45.42
C TYR A 458 -62.10 9.29 -44.68
N LYS A 459 -63.30 9.89 -44.69
CA LYS A 459 -63.60 11.16 -44.00
C LYS A 459 -63.45 11.03 -42.49
N ASP A 460 -63.83 9.90 -41.90
CA ASP A 460 -63.71 9.63 -40.46
C ASP A 460 -62.30 9.22 -40.04
N LEU A 461 -61.48 8.69 -40.96
CA LEU A 461 -60.05 8.44 -40.76
C LEU A 461 -59.20 9.73 -40.82
N LEU A 462 -59.67 10.74 -41.58
CA LEU A 462 -58.92 11.98 -41.85
C LEU A 462 -58.49 12.77 -40.57
N PRO A 463 -59.31 12.93 -39.52
CA PRO A 463 -58.91 13.58 -38.27
C PRO A 463 -57.81 12.79 -37.54
N THR A 464 -57.91 11.46 -37.52
CA THR A 464 -56.92 10.57 -36.90
C THR A 464 -55.57 10.66 -37.61
N SER A 465 -55.58 10.70 -38.95
CA SER A 465 -54.37 10.93 -39.76
C SER A 465 -53.73 12.31 -39.47
N LYS A 466 -54.53 13.37 -39.37
CA LYS A 466 -54.03 14.71 -38.99
C LYS A 466 -53.46 14.75 -37.57
N ALA A 467 -54.07 14.04 -36.61
CA ALA A 467 -53.54 13.93 -35.26
C ALA A 467 -52.20 13.17 -35.24
N ALA A 468 -52.08 12.09 -36.00
CA ALA A 468 -50.83 11.33 -36.13
C ALA A 468 -49.69 12.18 -36.74
N GLU A 469 -49.93 12.95 -37.78
CA GLU A 469 -48.93 13.88 -38.34
C GLU A 469 -48.54 14.99 -37.34
N LYS A 470 -49.50 15.51 -36.55
CA LYS A 470 -49.18 16.46 -35.48
C LYS A 470 -48.24 15.84 -34.45
N TYR A 471 -48.51 14.61 -33.99
CA TYR A 471 -47.61 13.93 -33.04
C TYR A 471 -46.22 13.64 -33.61
N LYS A 472 -46.10 13.34 -34.91
CA LYS A 472 -44.80 13.23 -35.59
C LYS A 472 -44.04 14.55 -35.58
N GLN A 473 -44.72 15.68 -35.79
CA GLN A 473 -44.09 17.00 -35.74
C GLN A 473 -43.68 17.37 -34.31
N ASP A 474 -44.58 17.23 -33.32
CA ASP A 474 -44.28 17.47 -31.91
C ASP A 474 -43.08 16.62 -31.42
N ALA A 475 -42.90 15.40 -31.94
CA ALA A 475 -41.75 14.55 -31.64
C ALA A 475 -40.44 15.09 -32.26
N ARG A 476 -40.45 15.52 -33.52
CA ARG A 476 -39.29 16.15 -34.19
C ARG A 476 -38.86 17.44 -33.51
N ASP A 477 -39.82 18.26 -33.09
CA ASP A 477 -39.54 19.53 -32.41
C ASP A 477 -38.88 19.27 -31.04
N LYS A 478 -39.34 18.24 -30.30
CA LYS A 478 -38.71 17.79 -29.05
C LYS A 478 -37.32 17.18 -29.26
N GLU A 479 -37.12 16.36 -30.29
CA GLU A 479 -35.80 15.82 -30.65
C GLU A 479 -34.81 16.98 -30.89
N THR A 480 -35.25 18.01 -31.63
CA THR A 480 -34.47 19.22 -31.91
C THR A 480 -34.11 19.96 -30.62
N GLN A 481 -35.07 20.20 -29.71
CA GLN A 481 -34.80 20.80 -28.39
C GLN A 481 -33.81 19.97 -27.55
N ILE A 482 -33.93 18.64 -27.57
CA ILE A 482 -33.01 17.75 -26.86
C ILE A 482 -31.59 17.84 -27.45
N THR A 483 -31.45 17.96 -28.77
CA THR A 483 -30.13 18.16 -29.41
C THR A 483 -29.51 19.50 -29.05
N ASP A 484 -30.30 20.57 -29.02
CA ASP A 484 -29.82 21.91 -28.64
C ASP A 484 -29.40 21.95 -27.15
N LEU A 485 -30.23 21.44 -26.23
CA LEU A 485 -29.89 21.35 -24.81
C LEU A 485 -28.64 20.49 -24.55
N LYS A 486 -28.42 19.41 -25.33
CA LYS A 486 -27.18 18.62 -25.28
C LYS A 486 -25.97 19.45 -25.74
N HIS A 487 -26.13 20.27 -26.77
CA HIS A 487 -25.08 21.17 -27.25
C HIS A 487 -24.78 22.27 -26.22
N GLN A 488 -25.79 22.92 -25.66
CA GLN A 488 -25.65 23.90 -24.58
C GLN A 488 -24.94 23.30 -23.35
N LEU A 489 -25.29 22.08 -22.93
CA LEU A 489 -24.60 21.38 -21.83
C LEU A 489 -23.14 21.05 -22.15
N ALA A 490 -22.83 20.67 -23.39
CA ALA A 490 -21.45 20.42 -23.83
C ALA A 490 -20.63 21.72 -23.81
N THR A 491 -21.19 22.81 -24.32
CA THR A 491 -20.58 24.15 -24.32
C THR A 491 -20.41 24.69 -22.89
N ALA A 492 -21.40 24.54 -22.01
CA ALA A 492 -21.30 24.94 -20.61
C ALA A 492 -20.19 24.17 -19.86
N LYS A 493 -20.07 22.86 -20.10
CA LYS A 493 -18.95 22.06 -19.57
C LYS A 493 -17.60 22.51 -20.13
N ALA A 494 -17.50 22.80 -21.42
CA ALA A 494 -16.28 23.31 -22.04
C ALA A 494 -15.86 24.70 -21.49
N SER A 495 -16.83 25.57 -21.24
CA SER A 495 -16.61 26.89 -20.63
C SER A 495 -16.17 26.78 -19.16
N GLN A 496 -16.68 25.80 -18.39
CA GLN A 496 -16.18 25.51 -17.05
C GLN A 496 -14.75 24.94 -17.05
N THR A 497 -14.33 24.19 -18.08
CA THR A 497 -12.97 23.64 -18.17
C THR A 497 -11.90 24.64 -18.59
N ASN A 498 -12.26 25.77 -19.22
CA ASN A 498 -11.30 26.77 -19.72
C ASN A 498 -11.05 27.94 -18.76
N GLY A 499 -11.71 27.96 -17.60
CA GLY A 499 -11.50 28.94 -16.56
C GLY A 499 -11.38 28.29 -15.19
N VAL A 500 -10.23 27.65 -14.90
CA VAL A 500 -9.66 27.41 -13.55
C VAL A 500 -8.34 26.63 -13.68
N GLY A 501 -7.25 27.36 -13.91
CA GLY A 501 -5.89 26.92 -13.55
C GLY A 501 -5.65 27.00 -12.04
N ALA A 502 -6.68 26.66 -11.24
CA ALA A 502 -6.77 26.91 -9.82
C ALA A 502 -7.57 25.78 -9.14
N ALA A 503 -7.06 24.55 -9.25
CA ALA A 503 -7.53 23.36 -8.53
C ALA A 503 -7.26 23.44 -7.01
N GLY A 504 -7.45 24.64 -6.45
CA GLY A 504 -7.37 25.00 -5.05
C GLY A 504 -8.51 25.94 -4.63
N GLY A 505 -9.49 26.26 -5.48
CA GLY A 505 -10.60 27.16 -5.11
C GLY A 505 -11.37 26.73 -3.86
N GLU A 506 -12.02 25.57 -3.90
CA GLU A 506 -12.74 25.04 -2.73
C GLU A 506 -11.79 24.57 -1.62
N SER A 507 -10.65 23.96 -1.98
CA SER A 507 -9.68 23.51 -0.96
C SER A 507 -9.06 24.68 -0.19
N ALA A 508 -8.73 25.80 -0.83
CA ALA A 508 -8.23 27.01 -0.17
C ALA A 508 -9.35 27.80 0.52
N TYR A 509 -10.59 27.76 0.01
CA TYR A 509 -11.74 28.32 0.73
C TYR A 509 -11.96 27.61 2.07
N TRP A 510 -12.02 26.27 2.07
CA TRP A 510 -12.18 25.49 3.30
C TRP A 510 -10.95 25.56 4.19
N LYS A 511 -9.74 25.49 3.62
CA LYS A 511 -8.49 25.64 4.36
C LYS A 511 -8.37 27.02 5.02
N GLY A 512 -8.64 28.11 4.30
CA GLY A 512 -8.63 29.46 4.86
C GLY A 512 -9.69 29.68 5.94
N LYS A 513 -10.87 29.03 5.81
CA LYS A 513 -11.87 29.00 6.89
C LYS A 513 -11.36 28.27 8.14
N TYR A 514 -10.69 27.12 7.97
CA TYR A 514 -10.11 26.36 9.07
C TYR A 514 -8.91 27.07 9.72
N GLU A 515 -8.04 27.70 8.94
CA GLU A 515 -6.88 28.46 9.44
C GLU A 515 -7.34 29.70 10.21
N ASN A 516 -8.36 30.43 9.73
CA ASN A 516 -8.95 31.55 10.49
C ASN A 516 -9.68 31.08 11.76
N LEU A 517 -10.33 29.90 11.74
CA LEU A 517 -10.96 29.33 12.93
C LEU A 517 -9.90 28.96 13.99
N LEU A 518 -8.81 28.30 13.57
CA LEU A 518 -7.69 27.94 14.43
C LEU A 518 -6.92 29.16 14.97
N ALA A 519 -6.87 30.27 14.22
CA ALA A 519 -6.27 31.52 14.68
C ALA A 519 -7.18 32.33 15.63
N SER A 520 -8.42 31.90 15.86
CA SER A 520 -9.39 32.54 16.77
C SER A 520 -9.55 31.82 18.11
N ILE A 521 -8.76 30.77 18.34
CA ILE A 521 -8.68 29.94 19.57
C ILE A 521 -7.30 30.17 20.19
#